data_AF-A0A3N2G4F0-F1
#
_entry.id   AF-A0A3N2G4F0-F1
#
_cell.length_a   1.000
_cell.length_b   1.000
_cell.length_c   1.000
_cell.angle_alpha   90.00
_cell.angle_beta   90.00
_cell.angle_gamma   90.00
#
_symmetry.space_group_name_H-M   'P 1'
#
loop_
_entity.id
_entity.type
_entity.pdbx_description
1 polymer ?
#
loop_
_entity_poly.entity_id
_entity_poly.type
_entity_poly.pdbx_seq_one_letter_code
_entity_poly.pdbx_strand_id
1 'polypeptide(L)'
;MSDDTSGTSTDPALGSEGDTDQLPREDTLVDRGVDDLLDEGYSPPERDRSTHYGETAWEESHREGIDQRAAQEEPEVWEQRPKIAGDREELRAGRLVEDDGAVEAGGTDSFAIDAGVSGGAASAEEAAIHLVEEEYVDEDRYRDDDES
;
A
#
# COMPACT_ATOMS: atom_id res chain seq x y z
N MET A 1 -20.38 37.36 -4.48
CA MET A 1 -21.17 36.12 -4.57
C MET A 1 -21.40 35.70 -3.13
N SER A 2 -22.66 35.61 -2.71
CA SER A 2 -22.99 35.07 -1.40
C SER A 2 -23.17 33.57 -1.62
N ASP A 3 -22.19 32.78 -1.22
CA ASP A 3 -22.31 31.32 -1.25
C ASP A 3 -23.33 30.92 -0.18
N ASP A 4 -24.55 30.61 -0.65
CA ASP A 4 -25.63 30.04 0.15
C ASP A 4 -25.26 28.58 0.45
N THR A 5 -24.60 28.38 1.58
CA THR A 5 -24.29 27.03 2.07
C THR A 5 -25.51 26.50 2.80
N SER A 6 -26.23 25.61 2.12
CA SER A 6 -27.46 24.93 2.58
C SER A 6 -27.39 24.28 3.98
N GLY A 7 -26.20 24.16 4.58
CA GLY A 7 -26.02 23.61 5.93
C GLY A 7 -26.21 24.59 7.08
N THR A 8 -26.27 25.90 6.81
CA THR A 8 -26.45 26.93 7.87
C THR A 8 -27.74 27.74 7.75
N SER A 9 -28.55 27.51 6.70
CA SER A 9 -29.84 28.17 6.58
C SER A 9 -30.87 27.48 7.47
N THR A 10 -31.63 28.28 8.23
CA THR A 10 -32.71 27.79 9.09
C THR A 10 -33.76 27.06 8.25
N ASP A 11 -34.05 25.79 8.54
CA ASP A 11 -35.15 25.08 7.89
C ASP A 11 -36.48 25.68 8.40
N PRO A 12 -37.32 26.28 7.53
CA PRO A 12 -38.57 26.91 7.95
C PRO A 12 -39.61 25.92 8.50
N ALA A 13 -39.46 24.61 8.28
CA ALA A 13 -40.34 23.58 8.83
C ALA A 13 -39.92 23.13 10.24
N LEU A 14 -38.62 23.14 10.54
CA LEU A 14 -38.06 22.69 11.81
C LEU A 14 -37.76 23.86 12.78
N GLY A 15 -37.65 25.08 12.26
CA GLY A 15 -37.36 26.27 13.07
C GLY A 15 -35.97 26.27 13.70
N SER A 16 -35.09 25.39 13.21
CA SER A 16 -33.73 25.18 13.69
C SER A 16 -32.76 25.20 12.50
N GLU A 17 -31.55 25.67 12.77
CA GLU A 17 -30.44 25.77 11.83
C GLU A 17 -29.55 24.53 12.01
N GLY A 18 -29.16 23.84 10.93
CA GLY A 18 -28.19 22.74 10.95
C GLY A 18 -28.77 21.31 11.00
N ASP A 19 -27.88 20.33 11.23
CA ASP A 19 -28.19 18.90 11.33
C ASP A 19 -28.93 18.60 12.65
N THR A 20 -30.26 18.65 12.57
CA THR A 20 -31.19 18.31 13.67
C THR A 20 -31.29 16.80 13.94
N ASP A 21 -30.59 15.98 13.17
CA ASP A 21 -30.55 14.52 13.27
C ASP A 21 -29.43 13.99 14.16
N GLN A 22 -28.74 14.88 14.89
CA GLN A 22 -27.77 14.52 15.92
C GLN A 22 -28.42 13.60 16.98
N LEU A 23 -27.78 12.45 17.22
CA LEU A 23 -28.26 11.48 18.20
C LEU A 23 -27.97 11.96 19.64
N PRO A 24 -28.90 11.77 20.59
CA PRO A 24 -28.66 12.08 22.00
C PRO A 24 -27.58 11.15 22.58
N ARG A 25 -26.96 11.56 23.70
CA ARG A 25 -25.88 10.80 24.37
C ARG A 25 -26.24 9.33 24.59
N GLU A 26 -27.47 9.05 25.00
CA GLU A 26 -28.01 7.71 25.22
C GLU A 26 -27.96 6.79 23.99
N ASP A 27 -27.96 7.36 22.79
CA ASP A 27 -27.96 6.64 21.51
C ASP A 27 -26.58 6.54 20.86
N THR A 28 -25.59 7.31 21.33
CA THR A 28 -24.24 7.35 20.72
C THR A 28 -23.26 6.34 21.33
N LEU A 29 -23.57 5.75 22.49
CA LEU A 29 -22.66 4.86 23.26
C LEU A 29 -21.27 5.47 23.56
N VAL A 30 -21.11 6.79 23.40
CA VAL A 30 -19.86 7.51 23.64
C VAL A 30 -19.95 8.18 25.02
N ASP A 31 -19.05 7.81 25.92
CA ASP A 31 -18.96 8.41 27.25
C ASP A 31 -17.67 9.22 27.40
N ARG A 32 -17.75 10.51 27.00
CA ARG A 32 -16.63 11.47 27.07
C ARG A 32 -16.71 12.42 28.28
N GLY A 33 -17.61 12.16 29.23
CA GLY A 33 -17.65 12.85 30.52
C GLY A 33 -18.40 14.18 30.55
N VAL A 34 -19.09 14.55 29.46
CA VAL A 34 -19.99 15.71 29.37
C VAL A 34 -21.45 15.27 29.17
N ASP A 35 -22.40 16.07 29.61
CA ASP A 35 -23.84 15.77 29.46
C ASP A 35 -24.30 15.94 28.01
N ASP A 36 -23.83 16.98 27.32
CA ASP A 36 -23.96 17.18 25.88
C ASP A 36 -22.59 17.01 25.20
N LEU A 37 -22.54 16.23 24.12
CA LEU A 37 -21.33 16.06 23.32
C LEU A 37 -20.87 17.38 22.68
N LEU A 38 -21.77 18.34 22.47
CA LEU A 38 -21.46 19.67 21.94
C LEU A 38 -20.78 20.58 22.97
N ASP A 39 -20.85 20.27 24.27
CA ASP A 39 -20.19 21.05 25.33
C ASP A 39 -18.68 20.72 25.43
N GLU A 40 -18.21 19.69 24.74
CA GLU A 40 -16.79 19.32 24.76
C GLU A 40 -15.94 20.25 23.89
N GLY A 41 -15.03 20.98 24.53
CA GLY A 41 -14.02 21.77 23.84
C GLY A 41 -12.88 20.90 23.32
N TYR A 42 -12.60 20.96 22.02
CA TYR A 42 -11.35 20.44 21.47
C TYR A 42 -10.21 21.44 21.77
N SER A 43 -9.19 20.99 22.50
CA SER A 43 -7.97 21.76 22.74
C SER A 43 -6.85 21.20 21.86
N PRO A 44 -6.46 21.90 20.77
CA PRO A 44 -5.37 21.45 19.93
C PRO A 44 -4.07 21.28 20.74
N PRO A 45 -3.12 20.46 20.27
CA PRO A 45 -1.83 20.34 20.92
C PRO A 45 -1.17 21.73 21.09
N GLU A 46 -0.69 22.03 22.29
CA GLU A 46 0.02 23.31 22.59
C GLU A 46 1.40 23.42 21.94
N ARG A 47 1.87 22.34 21.31
CA ARG A 47 3.14 22.30 20.58
C ARG A 47 2.90 22.48 19.10
N ASP A 48 3.80 23.23 18.46
CA ASP A 48 3.86 23.31 17.01
C ASP A 48 4.01 21.90 16.44
N ARG A 49 3.18 21.60 15.44
CA ARG A 49 3.37 20.40 14.62
C ARG A 49 4.66 20.63 13.83
N SER A 50 5.50 19.60 13.69
CA SER A 50 6.64 19.69 12.76
C SER A 50 6.09 20.08 11.41
N THR A 51 6.54 21.22 10.86
CA THR A 51 6.14 21.67 9.53
C THR A 51 6.42 20.57 8.52
N HIS A 52 5.40 20.14 7.79
CA HIS A 52 5.52 19.15 6.72
C HIS A 52 5.63 19.87 5.38
N TYR A 53 6.27 19.21 4.40
CA TYR A 53 6.33 19.76 3.05
C TYR A 53 4.91 19.86 2.46
N GLY A 54 4.56 21.00 1.88
CA GLY A 54 3.25 21.25 1.28
C GLY A 54 2.36 22.20 2.07
N GLU A 55 2.83 22.73 3.19
CA GLU A 55 2.08 23.72 3.99
C GLU A 55 2.22 25.16 3.46
N THR A 56 3.22 25.43 2.60
CA THR A 56 3.37 26.72 1.93
C THR A 56 2.90 26.67 0.47
N ALA A 57 2.40 27.80 -0.03
CA ALA A 57 1.95 27.91 -1.43
C ALA A 57 3.06 27.60 -2.45
N TRP A 58 4.32 27.84 -2.08
CA TRP A 58 5.47 27.49 -2.93
C TRP A 58 5.66 25.98 -3.01
N GLU A 59 5.60 25.27 -1.89
CA GLU A 59 5.76 23.80 -1.83
C GLU A 59 4.62 23.07 -2.56
N GLU A 60 3.37 23.52 -2.38
CA GLU A 60 2.20 23.00 -3.12
C GLU A 60 2.43 23.08 -4.64
N SER A 61 3.00 24.20 -5.13
CA SER A 61 3.28 24.40 -6.54
C SER A 61 4.46 23.56 -7.07
N HIS A 62 5.43 23.24 -6.20
CA HIS A 62 6.63 22.47 -6.58
C HIS A 62 6.46 20.96 -6.39
N ARG A 63 5.43 20.54 -5.63
CA ARG A 63 5.11 19.17 -5.22
C ARG A 63 6.27 18.41 -4.59
N GLU A 64 5.89 17.44 -3.78
CA GLU A 64 6.84 16.59 -3.10
C GLU A 64 7.33 15.43 -4.00
N GLY A 65 8.65 15.26 -4.05
CA GLY A 65 9.30 14.14 -4.73
C GLY A 65 9.27 12.83 -3.93
N ILE A 66 9.49 11.69 -4.60
CA ILE A 66 9.52 10.36 -3.94
C ILE A 66 10.64 10.26 -2.89
N ASP A 67 11.84 10.78 -3.19
CA ASP A 67 12.95 10.76 -2.24
C ASP A 67 12.63 11.55 -0.96
N GLN A 68 11.88 12.64 -1.11
CA GLN A 68 11.49 13.50 0.00
C GLN A 68 10.42 12.85 0.88
N ARG A 69 9.50 12.07 0.28
CA ARG A 69 8.56 11.21 1.03
C ARG A 69 9.28 10.11 1.78
N ALA A 70 10.18 9.40 1.10
CA ALA A 70 10.94 8.31 1.69
C ALA A 70 11.78 8.78 2.89
N ALA A 71 12.29 10.02 2.85
CA ALA A 71 13.03 10.61 3.97
C ALA A 71 12.16 10.99 5.18
N GLN A 72 10.85 11.17 4.99
CA GLN A 72 9.88 11.46 6.06
C GLN A 72 9.26 10.19 6.66
N GLU A 73 9.39 9.04 5.99
CA GLU A 73 8.92 7.77 6.50
C GLU A 73 9.80 7.29 7.67
N GLU A 74 9.16 6.91 8.77
CA GLU A 74 9.82 6.25 9.90
C GLU A 74 9.79 4.73 9.68
N PRO A 75 10.95 4.03 9.63
CA PRO A 75 10.98 2.59 9.45
C PRO A 75 10.28 1.87 10.61
N GLU A 76 9.43 0.91 10.28
CA GLU A 76 8.82 0.07 11.32
C GLU A 76 9.88 -0.80 12.02
N VAL A 77 9.92 -0.71 13.35
CA VAL A 77 10.85 -1.48 14.18
C VAL A 77 10.21 -2.80 14.59
N TRP A 78 10.74 -3.91 14.09
CA TRP A 78 10.27 -5.26 14.41
C TRP A 78 11.28 -5.99 15.30
N GLU A 79 10.85 -6.59 16.41
CA GLU A 79 11.71 -7.45 17.25
C GLU A 79 12.14 -8.74 16.50
N GLN A 80 11.26 -9.23 15.64
CA GLN A 80 11.50 -10.29 14.68
C GLN A 80 10.77 -9.94 13.40
N ARG A 81 11.45 -10.07 12.26
CA ARG A 81 10.83 -9.84 10.95
C ARG A 81 9.58 -10.72 10.83
N PRO A 82 8.41 -10.16 10.48
CA PRO A 82 7.19 -10.97 10.37
C PRO A 82 7.45 -12.10 9.38
N LYS A 83 7.28 -13.34 9.85
CA LYS A 83 7.18 -14.47 8.93
C LYS A 83 5.91 -14.22 8.13
N ILE A 84 6.05 -14.13 6.82
CA ILE A 84 4.90 -14.07 5.92
C ILE A 84 4.20 -15.43 6.08
N ALA A 85 3.24 -15.48 6.98
CA ALA A 85 2.40 -16.63 7.22
C ALA A 85 1.26 -16.55 6.21
N GLY A 86 1.32 -17.42 5.22
CA GLY A 86 0.22 -17.67 4.30
C GLY A 86 0.37 -19.09 3.78
N ASP A 87 -0.73 -19.67 3.33
CA ASP A 87 -0.75 -20.77 2.36
C ASP A 87 0.05 -20.36 1.11
N ARG A 88 1.37 -20.30 1.26
CA ARG A 88 2.31 -20.08 0.21
C ARG A 88 2.55 -21.43 -0.41
N GLU A 89 2.22 -21.56 -1.68
CA GLU A 89 2.84 -22.60 -2.48
C GLU A 89 4.34 -22.30 -2.49
N GLU A 90 5.11 -23.12 -1.77
CA GLU A 90 6.55 -22.96 -1.52
C GLU A 90 7.36 -22.81 -2.81
N LEU A 91 6.84 -23.38 -3.89
CA LEU A 91 7.45 -23.40 -5.21
C LEU A 91 6.97 -22.26 -6.12
N ARG A 92 6.10 -21.35 -5.68
CA ARG A 92 5.62 -20.29 -6.58
C ARG A 92 6.73 -19.28 -6.90
N ALA A 93 6.91 -19.00 -8.19
CA ALA A 93 7.87 -18.00 -8.64
C ALA A 93 7.41 -16.56 -8.29
N GLY A 94 8.36 -15.69 -7.98
CA GLY A 94 8.11 -14.25 -7.81
C GLY A 94 8.09 -13.49 -9.14
N ARG A 95 8.34 -12.17 -9.07
CA ARG A 95 8.42 -11.29 -10.25
C ARG A 95 9.68 -11.61 -11.03
N LEU A 96 9.52 -12.02 -12.29
CA LEU A 96 10.64 -12.24 -13.19
C LEU A 96 11.05 -10.94 -13.90
N VAL A 97 12.34 -10.62 -13.86
CA VAL A 97 12.95 -9.51 -14.60
C VAL A 97 13.99 -10.05 -15.56
N GLU A 98 14.19 -9.38 -16.70
CA GLU A 98 15.20 -9.77 -17.69
C GLU A 98 16.58 -9.96 -17.03
N ASP A 99 17.26 -11.06 -17.39
CA ASP A 99 18.65 -11.26 -17.04
C ASP A 99 19.56 -10.58 -18.06
N ASP A 100 19.96 -9.34 -17.75
CA ASP A 100 20.88 -8.54 -18.59
C ASP A 100 22.24 -9.23 -18.83
N GLY A 101 22.63 -10.20 -18.00
CA GLY A 101 23.87 -10.96 -18.12
C GLY A 101 23.78 -12.18 -19.05
N ALA A 102 22.56 -12.62 -19.38
CA ALA A 102 22.36 -13.86 -20.13
C ALA A 102 22.69 -13.73 -21.63
N VAL A 103 22.77 -12.51 -22.15
CA VAL A 103 23.10 -12.22 -23.56
C VAL A 103 24.53 -12.67 -23.92
N GLU A 104 25.43 -12.83 -22.93
CA GLU A 104 26.80 -13.31 -23.16
C GLU A 104 26.85 -14.82 -23.53
N ALA A 105 25.77 -15.56 -23.33
CA ALA A 105 25.68 -17.00 -23.63
C ALA A 105 25.42 -17.34 -25.11
N GLY A 106 25.20 -16.34 -25.98
CA GLY A 106 25.14 -16.53 -27.44
C GLY A 106 23.93 -17.32 -27.98
N GLY A 107 22.95 -17.64 -27.15
CA GLY A 107 21.69 -18.29 -27.53
C GLY A 107 20.59 -17.29 -27.93
N THR A 108 19.52 -17.79 -28.57
CA THR A 108 18.28 -17.02 -28.83
C THR A 108 17.29 -17.07 -27.66
N ASP A 109 17.64 -17.78 -26.60
CA ASP A 109 16.79 -17.99 -25.44
C ASP A 109 16.76 -16.74 -24.56
N SER A 110 15.61 -16.48 -23.94
CA SER A 110 15.42 -15.37 -23.00
C SER A 110 15.48 -15.90 -21.58
N PHE A 111 16.29 -15.25 -20.75
CA PHE A 111 16.49 -15.62 -19.35
C PHE A 111 15.95 -14.51 -18.45
N ALA A 112 15.53 -14.89 -17.24
CA ALA A 112 15.00 -13.96 -16.26
C ALA A 112 15.39 -14.39 -14.84
N ILE A 113 15.53 -13.41 -13.95
CA ILE A 113 15.85 -13.61 -12.53
C ILE A 113 14.60 -13.31 -11.70
N ASP A 114 14.36 -14.13 -10.67
CA ASP A 114 13.32 -13.85 -9.68
C ASP A 114 13.74 -12.70 -8.76
N ALA A 115 13.06 -11.56 -8.89
CA ALA A 115 13.26 -10.35 -8.10
C ALA A 115 12.38 -10.30 -6.83
N GLY A 116 11.70 -11.39 -6.48
CA GLY A 116 10.85 -11.52 -5.31
C GLY A 116 9.38 -11.13 -5.55
N VAL A 117 8.59 -11.14 -4.48
CA VAL A 117 7.13 -11.01 -4.55
C VAL A 117 6.67 -9.57 -4.86
N SER A 118 5.86 -9.40 -5.90
CA SER A 118 5.16 -8.15 -6.20
C SER A 118 3.93 -7.95 -5.30
N GLY A 119 4.08 -7.89 -3.97
CA GLY A 119 3.08 -7.34 -3.03
C GLY A 119 1.59 -7.71 -3.18
N GLY A 120 1.22 -8.82 -3.84
CA GLY A 120 -0.17 -9.20 -4.13
C GLY A 120 -0.75 -8.66 -5.46
N ALA A 121 0.01 -7.91 -6.26
CA ALA A 121 -0.42 -7.36 -7.55
C ALA A 121 -0.07 -8.24 -8.77
N ALA A 122 0.40 -9.47 -8.53
CA ALA A 122 0.72 -10.43 -9.59
C ALA A 122 -0.53 -10.76 -10.43
N SER A 123 -0.37 -10.90 -11.74
CA SER A 123 -1.45 -11.38 -12.60
C SER A 123 -1.80 -12.83 -12.26
N ALA A 124 -2.99 -13.29 -12.68
CA ALA A 124 -3.38 -14.70 -12.48
C ALA A 124 -2.43 -15.69 -13.18
N GLU A 125 -1.80 -15.28 -14.28
CA GLU A 125 -0.85 -16.11 -15.04
C GLU A 125 0.50 -16.20 -14.33
N GLU A 126 1.01 -15.07 -13.86
CA GLU A 126 2.23 -15.01 -13.03
C GLU A 126 2.02 -15.77 -11.72
N ALA A 127 0.79 -15.77 -11.21
CA ALA A 127 0.41 -16.54 -10.03
C ALA A 127 0.40 -18.06 -10.21
N ALA A 128 0.35 -18.55 -11.45
CA ALA A 128 0.33 -19.97 -11.78
C ALA A 128 1.73 -20.55 -12.04
N ILE A 129 2.79 -19.73 -12.09
CA ILE A 129 4.16 -20.18 -12.35
C ILE A 129 4.80 -20.74 -11.08
N HIS A 130 5.37 -21.94 -11.19
CA HIS A 130 6.05 -22.64 -10.10
C HIS A 130 7.41 -23.18 -10.54
N LEU A 131 8.35 -23.20 -9.61
CA LEU A 131 9.66 -23.82 -9.73
C LEU A 131 9.48 -25.34 -9.73
N VAL A 132 10.06 -26.01 -10.72
CA VAL A 132 10.16 -27.46 -10.76
C VAL A 132 11.62 -27.79 -10.48
N GLU A 133 11.86 -28.69 -9.52
CA GLU A 133 13.21 -29.20 -9.29
C GLU A 133 13.64 -30.00 -10.52
N GLU A 134 14.68 -29.53 -11.21
CA GLU A 134 15.27 -30.28 -12.32
C GLU A 134 16.21 -31.36 -11.76
N GLU A 135 15.92 -32.63 -12.05
CA GLU A 135 16.94 -33.67 -11.96
C GLU A 135 17.96 -33.40 -13.05
N TYR A 136 19.20 -33.06 -12.67
CA TYR A 136 20.30 -32.97 -13.63
C TYR A 136 20.44 -34.31 -14.37
N VAL A 137 19.99 -34.35 -15.62
CA VAL A 137 20.20 -35.50 -16.51
C VAL A 137 21.49 -35.21 -17.28
N ASP A 138 22.56 -35.95 -16.98
CA ASP A 138 23.82 -35.87 -17.73
C ASP A 138 23.54 -36.03 -19.24
N GLU A 139 23.85 -35.00 -20.03
CA GLU A 139 23.67 -34.96 -21.50
C GLU A 139 24.47 -36.06 -22.22
N ASP A 140 25.47 -36.65 -21.55
CA ASP A 140 26.25 -37.78 -22.06
C ASP A 140 25.41 -39.05 -22.30
N ARG A 141 24.21 -39.16 -21.70
CA ARG A 141 23.33 -40.33 -21.87
C ARG A 141 22.61 -40.37 -23.22
N TYR A 142 22.57 -39.27 -23.97
CA TYR A 142 21.86 -39.17 -25.25
C TYR A 142 22.75 -39.38 -26.48
N ARG A 143 24.03 -39.74 -26.32
CA ARG A 143 24.98 -39.82 -27.45
C ARG A 143 25.15 -41.22 -28.09
N ASP A 144 24.48 -42.27 -27.59
CA ASP A 144 24.86 -43.66 -27.97
C ASP A 144 23.92 -44.39 -28.95
N ASP A 145 22.95 -43.74 -29.61
CA ASP A 145 21.98 -44.45 -30.48
C ASP A 145 21.95 -44.03 -31.96
N ASP A 146 22.95 -43.29 -32.48
CA ASP A 146 23.03 -42.92 -33.90
C ASP A 146 24.34 -43.36 -34.57
N GLU A 147 24.74 -44.63 -34.41
CA GLU A 147 25.59 -45.32 -35.40
C GLU A 147 25.24 -46.81 -35.48
N SER A 148 24.42 -47.19 -36.48
CA SER A 148 24.40 -48.54 -37.10
C SER A 148 23.65 -48.55 -38.43
#